data_AF-A0A7V8BFR6-F1
#
_entry.id   AF-A0A7V8BFR6-F1
#
_cell.length_a   1.000
_cell.length_b   1.000
_cell.length_c   1.000
_cell.angle_alpha   90.00
_cell.angle_beta   90.00
_cell.angle_gamma   90.00
#
_symmetry.space_group_name_H-M   'P 1'
#
loop_
_entity.id
_entity.type
_entity.pdbx_description
1 polymer ?
#
loop_
_entity_poly.entity_id
_entity_poly.type
_entity_poly.pdbx_seq_one_letter_code
_entity_poly.pdbx_strand_id
1 'polypeptide(L)'
;TAAITRRFLDERPIKALLDPYNPDSSTRHVRFNTSKASRWESSSRHCHINWVVLDSDWEAEFCRVAEAHPKVRAYVKNHGLGFEVPYRYGSETRKYLPDFIVLVDDGHGPDDLLRLVVEIKGYRREDAKEKKSTMDTYWVPGVNHLGTYGRWAFAEFTDVFRMQEDFAQKVEAEFGRMIDSVAGE
;
A
#
# COMPACT_ATOMS: atom_id res chain seq x y z
N THR A 1 8.25 22.38 -3.49
CA THR A 1 9.30 21.74 -2.67
C THR A 1 9.65 20.34 -3.16
N ALA A 2 8.67 19.51 -3.56
CA ALA A 2 8.93 18.14 -4.03
C ALA A 2 10.04 18.01 -5.09
N ALA A 3 10.07 18.89 -6.10
CA ALA A 3 11.12 18.88 -7.13
C ALA A 3 12.54 19.13 -6.59
N ILE A 4 12.68 19.99 -5.56
CA ILE A 4 13.96 20.25 -4.90
C ILE A 4 14.36 19.02 -4.08
N THR A 5 13.43 18.45 -3.31
CA THR A 5 13.70 17.25 -2.51
C THR A 5 14.20 16.10 -3.40
N ARG A 6 13.52 15.83 -4.52
CA ARG A 6 13.94 14.77 -5.47
C ARG A 6 15.34 15.00 -6.03
N ARG A 7 15.71 16.26 -6.32
CA ARG A 7 17.03 16.61 -6.86
C ARG A 7 18.18 16.31 -5.89
N PHE A 8 17.90 16.34 -4.59
CA PHE A 8 18.91 16.23 -3.53
C PHE A 8 18.78 14.94 -2.70
N LEU A 9 18.03 13.93 -3.14
CA LEU A 9 17.82 12.69 -2.38
C LEU A 9 19.14 12.03 -1.93
N ASP A 10 20.15 12.02 -2.80
CA ASP A 10 21.46 11.40 -2.52
C ASP A 10 22.39 12.29 -1.68
N GLU A 11 22.24 13.62 -1.77
CA GLU A 11 23.09 14.59 -1.06
C GLU A 11 22.53 14.96 0.32
N ARG A 12 21.20 14.94 0.46
CA ARG A 12 20.44 15.36 1.65
C ARG A 12 19.29 14.39 1.85
N PRO A 13 19.58 13.17 2.34
CA PRO A 13 18.58 12.14 2.45
C PRO A 13 17.50 12.54 3.45
N ILE A 14 16.29 12.07 3.17
CA ILE A 14 15.13 12.30 4.03
C ILE A 14 15.27 11.40 5.25
N LYS A 15 15.22 12.01 6.44
CA LYS A 15 15.31 11.28 7.70
C LYS A 15 13.91 11.06 8.26
N ALA A 16 13.51 9.80 8.37
CA ALA A 16 12.31 9.43 9.11
C ALA A 16 12.53 9.67 10.62
N LEU A 17 11.56 10.31 11.26
CA LEU A 17 11.49 10.43 12.71
C LEU A 17 10.38 9.50 13.19
N LEU A 18 10.76 8.46 13.92
CA LEU A 18 9.81 7.50 14.48
C LEU A 18 9.13 8.07 15.73
N ASP A 19 7.94 7.57 16.02
CA ASP A 19 7.32 7.76 17.34
C ASP A 19 8.22 7.09 18.40
N PRO A 20 8.74 7.83 19.39
CA PRO A 20 9.68 7.28 20.36
C PRO A 20 9.06 6.26 21.33
N TYR A 21 7.73 6.24 21.46
CA TYR A 21 7.03 5.35 22.38
C TYR A 21 6.37 4.17 21.67
N ASN A 22 5.91 4.36 20.44
CA ASN A 22 5.28 3.32 19.64
C ASN A 22 5.79 3.29 18.19
N PRO A 23 7.08 2.93 17.99
CA PRO A 23 7.73 3.00 16.67
C PRO A 23 7.24 1.94 15.69
N ASP A 24 6.67 0.83 16.18
CA ASP A 24 6.17 -0.27 15.36
C ASP A 24 4.78 -0.76 15.81
N SER A 25 4.10 -1.48 14.92
CA SER A 25 2.79 -2.08 15.14
C SER A 25 2.71 -3.42 14.42
N SER A 26 1.74 -4.26 14.81
CA SER A 26 1.55 -5.59 14.25
C SER A 26 0.07 -5.90 14.02
N THR A 27 -0.20 -6.59 12.91
CA THR A 27 -1.54 -7.12 12.61
C THR A 27 -2.05 -8.09 13.68
N ARG A 28 -1.17 -8.65 14.52
CA ARG A 28 -1.54 -9.50 15.67
C ARG A 28 -2.47 -8.78 16.67
N HIS A 29 -2.37 -7.46 16.75
CA HIS A 29 -3.16 -6.65 17.67
C HIS A 29 -4.44 -6.09 17.05
N VAL A 30 -4.69 -6.38 15.76
CA VAL A 30 -5.87 -5.87 15.06
C VAL A 30 -7.07 -6.75 15.41
N ARG A 31 -8.01 -6.15 16.15
CA ARG A 31 -9.29 -6.77 16.51
C ARG A 31 -10.35 -5.70 16.69
N PHE A 32 -11.42 -5.80 15.91
CA PHE A 32 -12.57 -4.91 16.01
C PHE A 32 -13.84 -5.63 15.59
N ASN A 33 -14.99 -5.10 15.99
CA ASN A 33 -16.30 -5.56 15.53
C ASN A 33 -16.79 -4.64 14.40
N THR A 34 -17.53 -5.18 13.44
CA THR A 34 -18.13 -4.40 12.36
C THR A 34 -19.54 -4.92 12.05
N SER A 35 -20.44 -4.00 11.70
CA SER A 35 -21.78 -4.31 11.18
C SER A 35 -21.84 -4.29 9.65
N LYS A 36 -20.74 -3.97 8.96
CA LYS A 36 -20.69 -3.96 7.50
C LYS A 36 -20.91 -5.36 6.94
N ALA A 37 -21.86 -5.47 6.01
CA ALA A 37 -22.16 -6.72 5.32
C ALA A 37 -21.13 -7.02 4.22
N SER A 38 -20.58 -5.98 3.56
CA SER A 38 -19.56 -6.17 2.52
C SER A 38 -18.20 -6.45 3.15
N ARG A 39 -17.74 -7.69 2.98
CA ARG A 39 -16.49 -8.20 3.55
C ARG A 39 -15.93 -9.33 2.70
N TRP A 40 -14.61 -9.44 2.67
CA TRP A 40 -13.88 -10.54 2.04
C TRP A 40 -13.31 -11.47 3.11
N GLU A 41 -13.61 -12.77 3.00
CA GLU A 41 -12.99 -13.79 3.87
C GLU A 41 -11.58 -14.06 3.37
N SER A 42 -10.57 -13.69 4.16
CA SER A 42 -9.19 -13.83 3.71
C SER A 42 -8.68 -15.26 3.88
N SER A 43 -7.76 -15.65 3.01
CA SER A 43 -7.00 -16.87 3.20
C SER A 43 -6.01 -16.71 4.35
N SER A 44 -6.05 -17.62 5.32
CA SER A 44 -5.09 -17.67 6.44
C SER A 44 -3.63 -17.91 5.99
N ARG A 45 -3.42 -18.29 4.73
CA ARG A 45 -2.09 -18.40 4.11
C ARG A 45 -1.49 -17.05 3.75
N HIS A 46 -2.32 -16.02 3.55
CA HIS A 46 -1.90 -14.71 3.04
C HIS A 46 -2.22 -13.55 4.00
N CYS A 47 -3.16 -13.72 4.94
CA CYS A 47 -3.53 -12.65 5.85
C CYS A 47 -3.81 -13.17 7.27
N HIS A 48 -3.32 -12.45 8.28
CA HIS A 48 -3.63 -12.75 9.68
C HIS A 48 -5.06 -12.35 10.09
N ILE A 49 -5.68 -11.41 9.36
CA ILE A 49 -7.02 -10.88 9.65
C ILE A 49 -8.03 -11.65 8.80
N ASN A 50 -8.93 -12.39 9.45
CA ASN A 50 -9.91 -13.25 8.78
C ASN A 50 -10.94 -12.52 7.90
N TRP A 51 -11.27 -11.27 8.20
CA TRP A 51 -12.24 -10.48 7.43
C TRP A 51 -11.65 -9.13 7.03
N VAL A 52 -11.55 -8.91 5.73
CA VAL A 52 -11.28 -7.58 5.17
C VAL A 52 -12.62 -6.87 4.97
N VAL A 53 -12.80 -5.73 5.63
CA VAL A 53 -13.99 -4.89 5.47
C VAL A 53 -13.88 -4.13 4.15
N LEU A 54 -14.91 -4.19 3.31
CA LEU A 54 -14.88 -3.59 1.98
C LEU A 54 -15.66 -2.27 1.95
N ASP A 55 -15.09 -1.31 1.25
CA ASP A 55 -15.63 0.01 0.93
C ASP A 55 -15.99 0.12 -0.56
N SER A 56 -15.49 -0.79 -1.40
CA SER A 56 -15.89 -0.93 -2.80
C SER A 56 -15.66 -2.34 -3.35
N ASP A 57 -16.30 -2.66 -4.47
CA ASP A 57 -16.12 -3.94 -5.16
C ASP A 57 -14.68 -4.13 -5.69
N TRP A 58 -13.98 -3.03 -5.98
CA TRP A 58 -12.57 -3.08 -6.41
C TRP A 58 -11.65 -3.68 -5.36
N GLU A 59 -11.95 -3.47 -4.08
CA GLU A 59 -11.14 -4.02 -2.99
C GLU A 59 -11.35 -5.52 -2.84
N ALA A 60 -12.56 -6.03 -3.09
CA ALA A 60 -12.82 -7.48 -3.09
C ALA A 60 -11.98 -8.17 -4.16
N GLU A 61 -11.97 -7.58 -5.34
CA GLU A 61 -11.26 -8.12 -6.49
C GLU A 61 -9.75 -7.98 -6.36
N PHE A 62 -9.27 -6.89 -5.76
CA PHE A 62 -7.89 -6.78 -5.34
C PHE A 62 -7.50 -7.91 -4.38
N CYS A 63 -8.33 -8.21 -3.36
CA CYS A 63 -8.06 -9.34 -2.46
C CYS A 63 -7.99 -10.67 -3.23
N ARG A 64 -8.94 -10.93 -4.14
CA ARG A 64 -8.94 -12.14 -4.97
C ARG A 64 -7.65 -12.29 -5.79
N VAL A 65 -7.20 -11.22 -6.43
CA VAL A 65 -5.99 -11.22 -7.26
C VAL A 65 -4.74 -11.34 -6.40
N ALA A 66 -4.65 -10.60 -5.29
CA ALA A 66 -3.52 -10.67 -4.39
C ALA A 66 -3.32 -12.09 -3.83
N GLU A 67 -4.39 -12.79 -3.45
CA GLU A 67 -4.31 -14.17 -2.94
C GLU A 67 -3.97 -15.21 -4.03
N ALA A 68 -4.26 -14.92 -5.29
CA ALA A 68 -3.94 -15.80 -6.41
C ALA A 68 -2.53 -15.58 -6.96
N HIS A 69 -1.93 -14.42 -6.73
CA HIS A 69 -0.69 -14.02 -7.37
C HIS A 69 0.54 -14.73 -6.76
N PRO A 70 1.36 -15.42 -7.56
CA PRO A 70 2.45 -16.28 -7.05
C PRO A 70 3.56 -15.53 -6.31
N LYS A 71 3.76 -14.24 -6.63
CA LYS A 71 4.73 -13.37 -5.94
C LYS A 71 4.18 -12.78 -4.63
N VAL A 72 2.89 -12.86 -4.35
CA VAL A 72 2.33 -12.29 -3.10
C VAL A 72 2.49 -13.30 -1.97
N ARG A 73 3.14 -12.87 -0.90
CA ARG A 73 3.37 -13.69 0.30
C ARG A 73 2.37 -13.40 1.40
N ALA A 74 2.01 -12.12 1.55
CA ALA A 74 0.96 -11.70 2.46
C ALA A 74 0.36 -10.39 2.01
N TYR A 75 -0.84 -10.07 2.51
CA TYR A 75 -1.43 -8.75 2.35
C TYR A 75 -2.29 -8.41 3.56
N VAL A 76 -2.53 -7.12 3.78
CA VAL A 76 -3.45 -6.65 4.82
C VAL A 76 -4.12 -5.35 4.38
N LYS A 77 -5.42 -5.22 4.64
CA LYS A 77 -6.12 -3.93 4.52
C LYS A 77 -5.80 -3.07 5.74
N ASN A 78 -5.52 -1.79 5.53
CA ASN A 78 -5.31 -0.79 6.56
C ASN A 78 -6.63 -0.36 7.23
N HIS A 79 -7.38 -1.33 7.76
CA HIS A 79 -8.61 -1.09 8.51
C HIS A 79 -8.37 -1.48 9.96
N GLY A 80 -8.32 -0.50 10.85
CA GLY A 80 -7.98 -0.72 12.26
C GLY A 80 -6.50 -1.03 12.53
N LEU A 81 -5.62 -0.88 11.54
CA LEU A 81 -4.18 -1.07 11.67
C LEU A 81 -3.46 0.18 12.21
N GLY A 82 -3.99 1.37 11.92
CA GLY A 82 -3.40 2.64 12.33
C GLY A 82 -2.16 3.02 11.52
N PHE A 83 -2.01 2.51 10.29
CA PHE A 83 -0.92 2.88 9.41
C PHE A 83 -1.25 4.22 8.74
N GLU A 84 -0.69 5.30 9.29
CA GLU A 84 -0.98 6.68 8.88
C GLU A 84 0.25 7.33 8.25
N VAL A 85 0.06 7.99 7.11
CA VAL A 85 1.09 8.77 6.44
C VAL A 85 0.78 10.26 6.62
N PRO A 86 1.58 11.03 7.37
CA PRO A 86 1.38 12.46 7.49
C PRO A 86 1.73 13.16 6.16
N TYR A 87 0.85 14.04 5.70
CA TYR A 87 1.08 14.85 4.51
C TYR A 87 0.63 16.29 4.72
N ARG A 88 1.11 17.20 3.86
CA ARG A 88 0.68 18.60 3.86
C ARG A 88 -0.24 18.87 2.69
N TYR A 89 -1.38 19.52 2.95
CA TYR A 89 -2.29 20.01 1.94
C TYR A 89 -2.42 21.52 2.08
N GLY A 90 -1.72 22.28 1.22
CA GLY A 90 -1.53 23.71 1.42
C GLY A 90 -0.82 23.99 2.75
N SER A 91 -1.48 24.72 3.64
CA SER A 91 -0.99 25.04 5.00
C SER A 91 -1.38 24.01 6.06
N GLU A 92 -2.29 23.08 5.76
CA GLU A 92 -2.81 22.12 6.72
C GLU A 92 -1.97 20.83 6.75
N THR A 93 -1.78 20.29 7.94
CA THR A 93 -1.27 18.92 8.13
C THR A 93 -2.45 17.97 8.16
N ARG A 94 -2.42 16.96 7.29
CA ARG A 94 -3.45 15.92 7.19
C ARG A 94 -2.82 14.54 7.31
N LYS A 95 -3.66 13.54 7.55
CA LYS A 95 -3.27 12.13 7.60
C LYS A 95 -3.86 11.40 6.40
N TYR A 96 -3.00 10.66 5.71
CA TYR A 96 -3.37 9.77 4.64
C TYR A 96 -3.38 8.33 5.17
N LEU A 97 -4.47 7.62 4.93
CA LEU A 97 -4.64 6.20 5.23
C LEU A 97 -4.65 5.45 3.90
N PRO A 98 -3.53 4.82 3.47
CA PRO A 98 -3.53 3.98 2.28
C PRO A 98 -4.36 2.72 2.50
N ASP A 99 -4.87 2.11 1.44
CA ASP A 99 -5.81 0.99 1.55
C ASP A 99 -5.15 -0.34 1.96
N PHE A 100 -4.06 -0.74 1.32
CA PHE A 100 -3.44 -2.05 1.53
C PHE A 100 -1.92 -1.99 1.70
N ILE A 101 -1.38 -2.98 2.39
CA ILE A 101 0.06 -3.32 2.39
C ILE A 101 0.18 -4.75 1.89
N VAL A 102 1.06 -4.98 0.91
CA VAL A 102 1.34 -6.29 0.32
C VAL A 102 2.81 -6.63 0.51
N LEU A 103 3.09 -7.86 0.96
CA LEU A 103 4.43 -8.43 0.93
C LEU A 103 4.63 -9.18 -0.37
N VAL A 104 5.61 -8.73 -1.15
CA VAL A 104 5.89 -9.22 -2.50
C VAL A 104 7.28 -9.85 -2.55
N ASP A 105 7.37 -11.02 -3.16
CA ASP A 105 8.61 -11.66 -3.58
C ASP A 105 9.00 -11.14 -4.96
N ASP A 106 9.93 -10.21 -4.97
CA ASP A 106 10.51 -9.58 -6.17
C ASP A 106 11.85 -10.20 -6.58
N GLY A 107 12.18 -11.40 -6.06
CA GLY A 107 13.39 -12.12 -6.42
C GLY A 107 14.61 -11.85 -5.54
N HIS A 108 14.47 -11.04 -4.49
CA HIS A 108 15.53 -10.77 -3.51
C HIS A 108 15.66 -11.87 -2.43
N GLY A 109 14.79 -12.88 -2.47
CA GLY A 109 14.79 -14.00 -1.54
C GLY A 109 13.80 -13.82 -0.38
N PRO A 110 13.57 -14.88 0.41
CA PRO A 110 12.51 -14.92 1.42
C PRO A 110 12.75 -13.96 2.60
N ASP A 111 13.99 -13.53 2.83
CA ASP A 111 14.38 -12.66 3.93
C ASP A 111 14.37 -11.16 3.56
N ASP A 112 14.15 -10.82 2.28
CA ASP A 112 14.15 -9.45 1.76
C ASP A 112 12.93 -9.19 0.86
N LEU A 113 11.73 -9.42 1.41
CA LEU A 113 10.48 -9.13 0.71
C LEU A 113 10.19 -7.63 0.64
N LEU A 114 9.63 -7.20 -0.50
CA LEU A 114 9.17 -5.84 -0.72
C LEU A 114 7.83 -5.58 -0.04
N ARG A 115 7.74 -4.51 0.76
CA ARG A 115 6.48 -3.97 1.32
C ARG A 115 5.89 -2.95 0.36
N LEU A 116 4.90 -3.38 -0.40
CA LEU A 116 4.20 -2.53 -1.35
C LEU A 116 2.95 -1.92 -0.70
N VAL A 117 2.94 -0.60 -0.52
CA VAL A 117 1.73 0.14 -0.14
C VAL A 117 0.88 0.35 -1.39
N VAL A 118 -0.37 -0.12 -1.36
CA VAL A 118 -1.30 -0.04 -2.48
C VAL A 118 -2.50 0.83 -2.11
N GLU A 119 -2.79 1.80 -2.97
CA GLU A 119 -4.00 2.63 -2.91
C GLU A 119 -4.96 2.19 -4.02
N ILE A 120 -6.19 1.84 -3.67
CA ILE A 120 -7.23 1.46 -4.63
C ILE A 120 -7.95 2.73 -5.10
N LYS A 121 -7.73 3.11 -6.36
CA LYS A 121 -8.41 4.25 -6.98
C LYS A 121 -9.60 3.78 -7.82
N GLY A 122 -10.80 3.88 -7.24
CA GLY A 122 -12.04 3.78 -7.99
C GLY A 122 -12.28 4.98 -8.92
N TYR A 123 -13.39 4.96 -9.67
CA TYR A 123 -13.74 5.96 -10.70
C TYR A 123 -13.81 7.43 -10.22
N ARG A 124 -13.94 7.68 -8.91
CA ARG A 124 -14.03 9.05 -8.38
C ARG A 124 -12.63 9.64 -8.17
N ARG A 125 -12.28 10.62 -9.02
CA ARG A 125 -11.09 11.46 -8.91
C ARG A 125 -11.16 12.35 -7.67
N GLU A 126 -10.81 11.81 -6.50
CA GLU A 126 -10.48 12.62 -5.32
C GLU A 126 -9.00 13.04 -5.33
N ASP A 127 -8.65 14.01 -4.47
CA ASP A 127 -7.33 14.65 -4.30
C ASP A 127 -6.15 13.66 -4.20
N ALA A 128 -5.74 13.10 -5.33
CA ALA A 128 -4.76 12.02 -5.42
C ALA A 128 -3.31 12.53 -5.54
N LYS A 129 -3.12 13.73 -6.11
CA LYS A 129 -1.79 14.24 -6.45
C LYS A 129 -0.90 14.46 -5.23
N GLU A 130 -1.44 15.04 -4.15
CA GLU A 130 -0.64 15.33 -2.95
C GLU A 130 -0.31 14.08 -2.15
N LYS A 131 -1.23 13.09 -2.11
CA LYS A 131 -0.99 11.78 -1.46
C LYS A 131 0.15 11.04 -2.15
N LYS A 132 0.05 10.88 -3.48
CA LYS A 132 1.10 10.27 -4.30
C LYS A 132 2.43 11.01 -4.16
N SER A 133 2.41 12.33 -4.35
CA SER A 133 3.61 13.17 -4.20
C SER A 133 4.28 12.96 -2.84
N THR A 134 3.49 12.80 -1.78
CA THR A 134 3.99 12.55 -0.43
C THR A 134 4.67 11.18 -0.32
N MET A 135 4.04 10.14 -0.84
CA MET A 135 4.60 8.78 -0.82
C MET A 135 5.91 8.72 -1.60
N ASP A 136 5.90 9.16 -2.86
CA ASP A 136 7.04 9.06 -3.78
C ASP A 136 8.21 9.94 -3.35
N THR A 137 7.92 11.13 -2.81
CA THR A 137 8.96 12.14 -2.58
C THR A 137 9.49 12.15 -1.16
N TYR A 138 8.70 11.74 -0.17
CA TYR A 138 9.07 11.88 1.24
C TYR A 138 9.01 10.57 2.00
N TRP A 139 7.85 9.90 1.97
CA TRP A 139 7.61 8.79 2.89
C TRP A 139 8.40 7.53 2.50
N VAL A 140 8.30 7.07 1.25
CA VAL A 140 9.04 5.88 0.78
C VAL A 140 10.55 6.08 0.84
N PRO A 141 11.13 7.20 0.34
CA PRO A 141 12.57 7.42 0.49
C PRO A 141 13.01 7.51 1.95
N GLY A 142 12.20 8.13 2.82
CA GLY A 142 12.50 8.27 4.23
C GLY A 142 12.56 6.94 4.99
N VAL A 143 11.58 6.05 4.77
CA VAL A 143 11.55 4.73 5.43
C VAL A 143 12.64 3.81 4.88
N ASN A 144 12.92 3.87 3.56
CA ASN A 144 13.99 3.08 2.95
C ASN A 144 15.37 3.56 3.40
N HIS A 145 15.59 4.87 3.54
CA HIS A 145 16.85 5.40 4.07
C HIS A 145 17.08 5.03 5.54
N LEU A 146 16.01 4.95 6.34
CA LEU A 146 16.09 4.50 7.72
C LEU A 146 16.55 3.03 7.84
N GLY A 147 16.21 2.19 6.86
CA GLY A 147 16.75 0.83 6.71
C GLY A 147 16.30 -0.20 7.76
N THR A 148 15.43 0.18 8.70
CA THR A 148 15.02 -0.70 9.81
C THR A 148 13.79 -1.56 9.50
N TYR A 149 12.98 -1.17 8.53
CA TYR A 149 11.70 -1.83 8.21
C TYR A 149 11.69 -2.54 6.86
N GLY A 150 12.86 -2.92 6.36
CA GLY A 150 13.04 -3.50 5.03
C GLY A 150 12.76 -2.50 3.91
N ARG A 151 12.49 -3.03 2.70
CA ARG A 151 12.23 -2.23 1.51
C ARG A 151 10.74 -1.92 1.36
N TRP A 152 10.45 -0.69 0.98
CA TRP A 152 9.10 -0.20 0.73
C TRP A 152 8.97 0.41 -0.66
N ALA A 153 7.80 0.21 -1.25
CA ALA A 153 7.38 0.87 -2.48
C ALA A 153 5.93 1.34 -2.34
N PHE A 154 5.51 2.23 -3.23
CA PHE A 154 4.14 2.73 -3.30
C PHE A 154 3.59 2.59 -4.71
N ALA A 155 2.34 2.16 -4.81
CA ALA A 155 1.63 2.12 -6.07
C ALA A 155 0.16 2.47 -5.91
N GLU A 156 -0.39 3.06 -6.97
CA GLU A 156 -1.81 3.32 -7.10
C GLU A 156 -2.40 2.29 -8.05
N PHE A 157 -3.37 1.53 -7.58
CA PHE A 157 -4.14 0.64 -8.39
C PHE A 157 -5.25 1.45 -9.08
N THR A 158 -4.96 1.95 -10.29
CA THR A 158 -5.85 2.86 -11.03
C THR A 158 -6.61 2.18 -12.16
N ASP A 159 -7.90 2.49 -12.25
CA ASP A 159 -8.86 2.33 -13.34
C ASP A 159 -8.45 1.36 -14.48
N VAL A 160 -8.84 0.09 -14.30
CA VAL A 160 -9.01 -0.85 -15.40
C VAL A 160 -10.21 -0.37 -16.24
N PHE A 161 -9.94 0.15 -17.45
CA PHE A 161 -10.98 0.59 -18.39
C PHE A 161 -12.09 -0.47 -18.53
N ARG A 162 -13.34 -0.02 -18.29
CA ARG A 162 -14.64 -0.65 -18.61
C ARG A 162 -14.52 -1.94 -19.45
N MET A 163 -14.93 -3.08 -18.89
CA MET A 163 -15.79 -4.09 -19.53
C MET A 163 -15.97 -5.27 -18.57
N GLN A 164 -17.23 -5.54 -18.21
CA GLN A 164 -17.65 -6.49 -17.17
C GLN A 164 -17.36 -7.97 -17.50
N GLU A 165 -16.72 -8.28 -18.63
CA GLU A 165 -16.40 -9.66 -19.03
C GLU A 165 -14.94 -10.05 -18.73
N ASP A 166 -13.98 -9.11 -18.70
CA ASP A 166 -12.54 -9.39 -18.50
C ASP A 166 -11.95 -8.70 -17.25
N PHE A 167 -12.80 -8.25 -16.33
CA PHE A 167 -12.42 -7.47 -15.16
C PHE A 167 -11.32 -8.16 -14.33
N ALA A 168 -11.50 -9.45 -14.04
CA ALA A 168 -10.57 -10.25 -13.27
C ALA A 168 -9.16 -10.32 -13.89
N GLN A 169 -9.09 -10.55 -15.20
CA GLN A 169 -7.84 -10.69 -15.94
C GLN A 169 -7.09 -9.36 -16.04
N LYS A 170 -7.82 -8.26 -16.21
CA LYS A 170 -7.20 -6.93 -16.25
C LYS A 170 -6.69 -6.49 -14.89
N VAL A 171 -7.41 -6.81 -13.79
CA VAL A 171 -6.90 -6.55 -12.43
C VAL A 171 -5.62 -7.35 -12.19
N GLU A 172 -5.58 -8.61 -12.61
CA GLU A 172 -4.37 -9.44 -12.55
C GLU A 172 -3.23 -8.84 -13.37
N ALA A 173 -3.49 -8.38 -14.60
CA ALA A 173 -2.47 -7.79 -15.46
C ALA A 173 -1.97 -6.42 -14.96
N GLU A 174 -2.83 -5.57 -14.40
CA GLU A 174 -2.42 -4.29 -13.78
C GLU A 174 -1.63 -4.56 -12.49
N PHE A 175 -2.08 -5.51 -11.66
CA PHE A 175 -1.38 -5.88 -10.44
C PHE A 175 0.00 -6.49 -10.73
N GLY A 176 0.10 -7.34 -11.76
CA GLY A 176 1.36 -7.86 -12.26
C GLY A 176 2.29 -6.75 -12.76
N ARG A 177 1.78 -5.83 -13.60
CA ARG A 177 2.54 -4.66 -14.06
C ARG A 177 3.01 -3.76 -12.90
N MET A 178 2.15 -3.58 -11.90
CA MET A 178 2.46 -2.81 -10.71
C MET A 178 3.63 -3.47 -9.95
N ILE A 179 3.56 -4.77 -9.68
CA ILE A 179 4.66 -5.52 -9.05
C ILE A 179 5.94 -5.40 -9.88
N ASP A 180 5.85 -5.62 -11.20
CA ASP A 180 7.03 -5.59 -12.05
C ASP A 180 7.65 -4.18 -12.14
N SER A 181 6.85 -3.12 -12.07
CA SER A 181 7.34 -1.73 -12.06
C SER A 181 8.10 -1.38 -10.78
N VAL A 182 7.73 -1.95 -9.63
CA VAL A 182 8.39 -1.68 -8.35
C VAL A 182 9.55 -2.65 -8.08
N ALA A 183 9.57 -3.80 -8.75
CA ALA A 183 10.64 -4.80 -8.66
C ALA A 183 11.84 -4.47 -9.57
N GLY A 184 11.66 -3.61 -10.58
CA GLY A 184 12.68 -3.29 -11.58
C GLY A 184 13.53 -2.04 -11.31
N GLU A 185 13.26 -1.33 -10.20
CA GLU A 185 14.03 -0.16 -9.73
C GLU A 185 15.02 -0.55 -8.63
#